data_AF-A0A4R6QLW6-F1
#
_entry.id   AF-A0A4R6QLW6-F1
#
_cell.length_a   1.000
_cell.length_b   1.000
_cell.length_c   1.000
_cell.angle_alpha   90.00
_cell.angle_beta   90.00
_cell.angle_gamma   90.00
#
_symmetry.space_group_name_H-M   'P 1'
#
loop_
_entity.id
_entity.type
_entity.pdbx_description
1 polymer ?
#
loop_
_entity_poly.entity_id
_entity_poly.type
_entity_poly.pdbx_seq_one_letter_code
_entity_poly.pdbx_strand_id
1 'polypeptide(L)'
;MGRVYFAKGLKGMIARRIQTDLLRQGIFAGAAEKFVDGDFGGNTTAALQALQQRRSLPVTGSVDEATWSQLTPDPLPSLYERCLGLTAAFEGHGFGLVQGNFDGAGLTWGVIGFTLSNGEIQAITKEAEALAPGVLARTFQDLAPVWLGVCAKPLKEQIAWADSISSGPTKERVPDAWLKAFARLGDEPIIKRIQMQRAFDKYFVPAAASARRLGLTSELGVALAFDVHVQNGGFKPKAFALAAGLQADTPEAQRRLLLANAVADSALPRWQENVRRRKTTIAQGTGLANGANYTLASWGLAEVPAA
;
A
#
# COMPACT_ATOMS: atom_id res chain seq x y z
N MET A 1 -17.23 12.08 -20.88
CA MET A 1 -16.68 12.10 -19.50
C MET A 1 -15.27 11.51 -19.56
N GLY A 2 -14.31 12.15 -18.91
CA GLY A 2 -12.92 11.65 -18.86
C GLY A 2 -12.79 10.40 -17.99
N ARG A 3 -11.60 9.80 -18.00
CA ARG A 3 -11.26 8.66 -17.14
C ARG A 3 -11.33 9.06 -15.66
N VAL A 4 -12.01 8.25 -14.86
CA VAL A 4 -11.99 8.39 -13.40
C VAL A 4 -10.73 7.70 -12.86
N TYR A 5 -10.00 8.41 -12.01
CA TYR A 5 -8.83 7.89 -11.30
C TYR A 5 -9.15 7.55 -9.85
N PHE A 6 -9.88 8.40 -9.13
CA PHE A 6 -10.17 8.15 -7.72
C PHE A 6 -11.63 8.36 -7.42
N ALA A 7 -12.23 7.43 -6.67
CA ALA A 7 -13.63 7.53 -6.29
C ALA A 7 -13.87 6.89 -4.92
N LYS A 8 -15.14 6.90 -4.50
CA LYS A 8 -15.59 6.29 -3.26
C LYS A 8 -15.11 4.84 -3.16
N GLY A 9 -14.57 4.48 -1.99
CA GLY A 9 -13.96 3.18 -1.73
C GLY A 9 -12.43 3.17 -1.81
N LEU A 10 -11.79 4.22 -2.34
CA LEU A 10 -10.34 4.42 -2.19
C LEU A 10 -9.97 4.58 -0.71
N LYS A 11 -8.85 4.00 -0.30
CA LYS A 11 -8.31 4.14 1.06
C LYS A 11 -6.82 4.46 1.08
N GLY A 12 -6.33 4.89 2.23
CA GLY A 12 -4.90 5.04 2.51
C GLY A 12 -4.30 6.32 1.93
N MET A 13 -3.05 6.22 1.46
CA MET A 13 -2.20 7.39 1.19
C MET A 13 -2.79 8.37 0.16
N ILE A 14 -3.41 7.85 -0.92
CA ILE A 14 -3.98 8.70 -1.97
C ILE A 14 -5.25 9.39 -1.47
N ALA A 15 -6.11 8.69 -0.72
CA ALA A 15 -7.30 9.29 -0.10
C ALA A 15 -6.91 10.40 0.88
N ARG A 16 -5.91 10.15 1.75
CA ARG A 16 -5.39 11.16 2.69
C ARG A 16 -4.86 12.39 1.96
N ARG A 17 -4.17 12.21 0.83
CA ARG A 17 -3.66 13.31 0.01
C ARG A 17 -4.80 14.17 -0.53
N ILE A 18 -5.79 13.55 -1.17
CA ILE A 18 -6.98 14.26 -1.68
C ILE A 18 -7.68 15.03 -0.54
N GLN A 19 -7.90 14.40 0.61
CA GLN A 19 -8.53 15.04 1.77
C GLN A 19 -7.68 16.19 2.32
N THR A 20 -6.35 16.05 2.36
CA THR A 20 -5.45 17.09 2.83
C THR A 20 -5.51 18.31 1.91
N ASP A 21 -5.52 18.10 0.60
CA ASP A 21 -5.55 19.20 -0.37
C ASP A 21 -6.92 19.90 -0.39
N LEU A 22 -8.01 19.14 -0.25
CA LEU A 22 -9.35 19.68 0.00
C LEU A 22 -9.39 20.53 1.28
N LEU A 23 -8.84 20.02 2.38
CA LEU A 23 -8.78 20.74 3.66
C LEU A 23 -7.97 22.03 3.55
N ARG A 24 -6.81 22.00 2.87
CA ARG A 24 -5.96 23.19 2.61
C ARG A 24 -6.68 24.27 1.82
N GLN A 25 -7.60 23.88 0.93
CA GLN A 25 -8.45 24.81 0.18
C GLN A 25 -9.68 25.29 0.95
N GLY A 26 -9.87 24.84 2.20
CA GLY A 26 -11.04 25.14 3.02
C GLY A 26 -12.31 24.46 2.54
N ILE A 27 -12.20 23.35 1.81
CA ILE A 27 -13.32 22.60 1.24
C ILE A 27 -13.39 21.24 1.93
N PHE A 28 -14.25 21.10 2.93
CA PHE A 28 -14.41 19.85 3.67
C PHE A 28 -15.85 19.71 4.16
N ALA A 29 -16.24 18.48 4.50
CA ALA A 29 -17.53 18.17 5.10
C ALA A 29 -17.31 17.57 6.49
N GLY A 30 -18.10 18.02 7.47
CA GLY A 30 -17.95 17.61 8.86
C GLY A 30 -16.85 18.36 9.60
N ALA A 31 -16.29 17.73 10.63
CA ALA A 31 -15.28 18.34 11.48
C ALA A 31 -13.88 18.23 10.84
N ALA A 32 -13.17 19.37 10.73
CA ALA A 32 -11.90 19.48 10.03
C ALA A 32 -10.83 18.52 10.56
N GLU A 33 -10.76 18.36 11.88
CA GLU A 33 -9.79 17.50 12.57
C GLU A 33 -10.03 16.00 12.34
N LYS A 34 -11.19 15.63 11.79
CA LYS A 34 -11.55 14.24 11.45
C LYS A 34 -11.65 14.01 9.94
N PHE A 35 -11.49 15.05 9.12
CA PHE A 35 -11.72 14.95 7.69
C PHE A 35 -10.65 14.13 6.96
N VAL A 36 -9.39 14.20 7.43
CA VAL A 36 -8.26 13.45 6.84
C VAL A 36 -8.14 12.08 7.53
N ASP A 37 -9.12 11.22 7.33
CA ASP A 37 -9.18 9.87 7.87
C ASP A 37 -8.54 8.81 6.95
N GLY A 38 -8.29 9.17 5.68
CA GLY A 38 -7.78 8.26 4.67
C GLY A 38 -8.82 7.29 4.10
N ASP A 39 -10.10 7.49 4.38
CA ASP A 39 -11.20 6.77 3.76
C ASP A 39 -11.96 7.70 2.80
N PHE A 40 -11.93 7.39 1.50
CA PHE A 40 -12.74 8.11 0.51
C PHE A 40 -14.21 7.67 0.65
N GLY A 41 -14.89 8.26 1.63
CA GLY A 41 -16.30 8.07 1.94
C GLY A 41 -17.18 9.25 1.53
N GLY A 42 -18.37 9.34 2.15
CA GLY A 42 -19.37 10.37 1.84
C GLY A 42 -18.88 11.81 2.04
N ASN A 43 -18.08 12.07 3.09
CA ASN A 43 -17.53 13.39 3.35
C ASN A 43 -16.57 13.84 2.23
N THR A 44 -15.70 12.95 1.78
CA THR A 44 -14.78 13.23 0.65
C THR A 44 -15.55 13.44 -0.65
N THR A 45 -16.56 12.61 -0.92
CA THR A 45 -17.45 12.79 -2.09
C THR A 45 -18.14 14.16 -2.07
N ALA A 46 -18.73 14.56 -0.94
CA ALA A 46 -19.40 15.86 -0.81
C ALA A 46 -18.43 17.03 -0.97
N ALA A 47 -17.23 16.95 -0.39
CA ALA A 47 -16.19 17.96 -0.53
C ALA A 47 -15.72 18.11 -1.99
N LEU A 48 -15.55 17.00 -2.71
CA LEU A 48 -15.22 17.03 -4.15
C LEU A 48 -16.34 17.62 -4.99
N GLN A 49 -17.60 17.30 -4.70
CA GLN A 49 -18.74 17.91 -5.39
C GLN A 49 -18.76 19.43 -5.18
N ALA A 50 -18.46 19.91 -3.97
CA ALA A 50 -18.34 21.34 -3.69
C ALA A 50 -17.16 21.99 -4.44
N LEU A 51 -15.99 21.33 -4.50
CA LEU A 51 -14.86 21.78 -5.31
C LEU A 51 -15.24 21.88 -6.79
N GLN A 52 -15.81 20.81 -7.35
CA GLN A 52 -16.20 20.73 -8.76
C GLN A 52 -17.21 21.82 -9.11
N GLN A 53 -18.24 22.01 -8.28
CA GLN A 53 -19.20 23.10 -8.45
C GLN A 53 -18.53 24.47 -8.43
N ARG A 54 -17.62 24.72 -7.48
CA ARG A 54 -16.88 25.99 -7.34
C ARG A 54 -15.92 26.25 -8.52
N ARG A 55 -15.48 25.21 -9.21
CA ARG A 55 -14.57 25.28 -10.37
C ARG A 55 -15.28 25.09 -11.71
N SER A 56 -16.61 25.05 -11.71
CA SER A 56 -17.43 24.81 -12.91
C SER A 56 -17.05 23.52 -13.66
N LEU A 57 -16.63 22.49 -12.92
CA LEU A 57 -16.41 21.13 -13.44
C LEU A 57 -17.70 20.29 -13.32
N PRO A 58 -17.82 19.19 -14.07
CA PRO A 58 -18.88 18.21 -13.83
C PRO A 58 -18.88 17.71 -12.38
N VAL A 59 -20.03 17.79 -11.71
CA VAL A 59 -20.17 17.44 -10.29
C VAL A 59 -20.37 15.94 -10.13
N THR A 60 -19.26 15.19 -10.15
CA THR A 60 -19.25 13.72 -10.06
C THR A 60 -18.98 13.19 -8.65
N GLY A 61 -18.29 13.97 -7.82
CA GLY A 61 -17.76 13.51 -6.52
C GLY A 61 -16.64 12.46 -6.65
N SER A 62 -16.08 12.31 -7.85
CA SER A 62 -14.91 11.50 -8.18
C SER A 62 -13.81 12.40 -8.75
N VAL A 63 -12.59 11.88 -8.84
CA VAL A 63 -11.43 12.60 -9.33
C VAL A 63 -11.02 12.05 -10.69
N ASP A 64 -11.16 12.88 -11.71
CA ASP A 64 -10.50 12.76 -13.01
C ASP A 64 -9.29 13.70 -13.09
N GLU A 65 -8.60 13.77 -14.23
CA GLU A 65 -7.44 14.65 -14.41
C GLU A 65 -7.78 16.13 -14.20
N ALA A 66 -8.94 16.58 -14.70
CA ALA A 66 -9.38 17.96 -14.53
C ALA A 66 -9.60 18.28 -13.04
N THR A 67 -10.28 17.41 -12.31
CA THR A 67 -10.49 17.57 -10.86
C THR A 67 -9.16 17.52 -10.10
N TRP A 68 -8.23 16.63 -10.47
CA TRP A 68 -6.90 16.54 -9.86
C TRP A 68 -6.12 17.85 -10.00
N SER A 69 -6.12 18.46 -11.19
CA SER A 69 -5.45 19.74 -11.45
C SER A 69 -6.01 20.90 -10.61
N GLN A 70 -7.26 20.79 -10.14
CA GLN A 70 -7.89 21.76 -9.24
C GLN A 70 -7.64 21.46 -7.76
N LEU A 71 -7.19 20.25 -7.42
CA LEU A 71 -6.85 19.84 -6.06
C LEU A 71 -5.43 20.28 -5.68
N THR A 72 -4.46 20.00 -6.55
CA THR A 72 -3.03 20.11 -6.25
C THR A 72 -2.21 20.40 -7.51
N PRO A 73 -1.09 21.15 -7.41
CA PRO A 73 -0.13 21.29 -8.51
C PRO A 73 0.69 20.03 -8.77
N ASP A 74 0.66 19.06 -7.85
CA ASP A 74 1.47 17.86 -7.99
C ASP A 74 0.97 16.94 -9.12
N PRO A 75 1.85 16.13 -9.72
CA PRO A 75 1.44 15.16 -10.73
C PRO A 75 0.44 14.14 -10.16
N LEU A 76 -0.41 13.63 -11.06
CA LEU A 76 -1.31 12.51 -10.79
C LEU A 76 -0.50 11.30 -10.30
N PRO A 77 -0.99 10.53 -9.30
CA PRO A 77 -0.27 9.37 -8.81
C PRO A 77 0.07 8.39 -9.94
N SER A 78 1.35 8.04 -10.02
CA SER A 78 1.90 7.09 -10.97
C SER A 78 1.23 5.71 -10.85
N LEU A 79 1.37 4.86 -11.87
CA LEU A 79 0.88 3.48 -11.78
C LEU A 79 1.47 2.76 -10.57
N TYR A 80 2.74 2.99 -10.27
CA TYR A 80 3.40 2.47 -9.08
C TYR A 80 2.68 2.90 -7.78
N GLU A 81 2.42 4.18 -7.59
CA GLU A 81 1.74 4.69 -6.40
C GLU A 81 0.31 4.14 -6.26
N ARG A 82 -0.40 3.97 -7.38
CA ARG A 82 -1.73 3.35 -7.39
C ARG A 82 -1.68 1.88 -6.99
N CYS A 83 -0.72 1.12 -7.53
CA CYS A 83 -0.47 -0.27 -7.12
C CYS A 83 -0.07 -0.37 -5.65
N LEU A 84 0.83 0.51 -5.18
CA LEU A 84 1.25 0.58 -3.79
C LEU A 84 0.09 0.85 -2.84
N GLY A 85 -0.76 1.84 -3.17
CA GLY A 85 -1.95 2.17 -2.39
C GLY A 85 -2.89 0.97 -2.24
N LEU A 86 -3.17 0.26 -3.35
CA LEU A 86 -4.03 -0.93 -3.33
C LEU A 86 -3.41 -2.06 -2.47
N THR A 87 -2.14 -2.39 -2.70
CA THR A 87 -1.45 -3.45 -1.95
C THR A 87 -1.37 -3.11 -0.46
N ALA A 88 -1.03 -1.88 -0.09
CA ALA A 88 -1.01 -1.42 1.30
C ALA A 88 -2.39 -1.58 1.98
N ALA A 89 -3.48 -1.29 1.25
CA ALA A 89 -4.83 -1.49 1.75
C ALA A 89 -5.16 -2.96 1.99
N PHE A 90 -4.69 -3.88 1.13
CA PHE A 90 -4.82 -5.31 1.39
C PHE A 90 -3.97 -5.78 2.58
N GLU A 91 -2.77 -5.22 2.77
CA GLU A 91 -1.93 -5.53 3.95
C GLU A 91 -2.50 -4.97 5.25
N GLY A 92 -3.53 -4.10 5.17
CA GLY A 92 -4.05 -3.39 6.34
C GLY A 92 -3.02 -2.45 6.97
N HIS A 93 -2.02 -2.02 6.19
CA HIS A 93 -0.87 -1.25 6.65
C HIS A 93 -0.87 0.19 6.13
N GLY A 94 0.06 0.98 6.67
CA GLY A 94 0.33 2.34 6.26
C GLY A 94 1.71 2.76 6.76
N PHE A 95 2.21 3.91 6.31
CA PHE A 95 3.58 4.36 6.59
C PHE A 95 3.99 4.35 8.07
N GLY A 96 3.03 4.53 8.98
CA GLY A 96 3.26 4.58 10.43
C GLY A 96 2.74 3.39 11.23
N LEU A 97 2.03 2.43 10.62
CA LEU A 97 1.47 1.31 11.37
C LEU A 97 2.57 0.32 11.72
N VAL A 98 2.70 -0.01 13.01
CA VAL A 98 3.59 -1.05 13.54
C VAL A 98 2.78 -2.13 14.23
N GLN A 99 3.17 -3.38 14.04
CA GLN A 99 2.63 -4.57 14.71
C GLN A 99 3.75 -5.35 15.38
N GLY A 100 3.37 -6.10 16.42
CA GLY A 100 4.26 -6.94 17.22
C GLY A 100 4.64 -8.25 16.52
N ASN A 101 5.22 -9.17 17.28
CA ASN A 101 5.83 -10.42 16.82
C ASN A 101 4.82 -11.54 16.54
N PHE A 102 3.77 -11.26 15.77
CA PHE A 102 2.68 -12.20 15.52
C PHE A 102 3.05 -13.37 14.58
N ASP A 103 4.09 -13.18 13.76
CA ASP A 103 4.56 -14.14 12.75
C ASP A 103 6.00 -14.60 12.96
N GLY A 104 6.65 -14.20 14.07
CA GLY A 104 8.05 -14.49 14.34
C GLY A 104 9.05 -13.53 13.68
N ALA A 105 8.58 -12.50 12.96
CA ALA A 105 9.44 -11.53 12.27
C ALA A 105 9.93 -10.38 13.17
N GLY A 106 9.62 -10.39 14.46
CA GLY A 106 9.93 -9.34 15.43
C GLY A 106 8.89 -8.23 15.39
N LEU A 107 9.18 -7.15 14.67
CA LEU A 107 8.20 -6.09 14.39
C LEU A 107 7.92 -6.06 12.90
N THR A 108 6.70 -5.67 12.54
CA THR A 108 6.29 -5.39 11.16
C THR A 108 5.81 -3.94 11.10
N TRP A 109 6.36 -3.11 10.21
CA TRP A 109 6.08 -1.69 10.14
C TRP A 109 6.09 -1.15 8.70
N GLY A 110 5.25 -0.13 8.44
CA GLY A 110 5.31 0.66 7.22
C GLY A 110 4.40 0.18 6.09
N VAL A 111 4.45 0.86 4.96
CA VAL A 111 3.43 0.84 3.88
C VAL A 111 3.15 -0.55 3.30
N ILE A 112 4.11 -1.48 3.34
CA ILE A 112 3.96 -2.86 2.87
C ILE A 112 4.45 -3.88 3.90
N GLY A 113 4.52 -3.51 5.19
CA GLY A 113 4.93 -4.41 6.27
C GLY A 113 6.41 -4.82 6.20
N PHE A 114 7.32 -3.84 6.30
CA PHE A 114 8.75 -4.10 6.46
C PHE A 114 9.01 -4.77 7.80
N THR A 115 9.85 -5.81 7.84
CA THR A 115 10.06 -6.57 9.07
C THR A 115 11.39 -6.27 9.74
N LEU A 116 11.46 -6.53 11.04
CA LEU A 116 12.69 -6.46 11.82
C LEU A 116 13.61 -7.63 11.47
N SER A 117 13.06 -8.83 11.26
CA SER A 117 13.83 -10.04 10.99
C SER A 117 14.66 -9.99 9.71
N ASN A 118 14.23 -9.24 8.70
CA ASN A 118 14.96 -9.09 7.44
C ASN A 118 15.83 -7.82 7.38
N GLY A 119 15.86 -7.02 8.46
CA GLY A 119 16.67 -5.82 8.55
C GLY A 119 16.08 -4.55 7.93
N GLU A 120 14.85 -4.59 7.37
CA GLU A 120 14.31 -3.44 6.65
C GLU A 120 13.96 -2.27 7.56
N ILE A 121 13.36 -2.50 8.73
CA ILE A 121 13.03 -1.40 9.67
C ILE A 121 14.33 -0.70 10.11
N GLN A 122 15.38 -1.46 10.37
CA GLN A 122 16.70 -0.96 10.77
C GLN A 122 17.35 -0.17 9.63
N ALA A 123 17.27 -0.67 8.40
CA ALA A 123 17.82 0.00 7.24
C ALA A 123 17.10 1.34 6.95
N ILE A 124 15.75 1.35 7.04
CA ILE A 124 14.94 2.57 6.85
C ILE A 124 15.29 3.61 7.92
N THR A 125 15.32 3.22 9.20
CA THR A 125 15.59 4.16 10.30
C THR A 125 17.01 4.71 10.24
N LYS A 126 18.00 3.87 9.89
CA LYS A 126 19.40 4.30 9.69
C LYS A 126 19.53 5.27 8.53
N GLU A 127 18.91 4.98 7.39
CA GLU A 127 18.95 5.84 6.20
C GLU A 127 18.27 7.18 6.47
N ALA A 128 17.14 7.17 7.17
CA ALA A 128 16.44 8.39 7.53
C ALA A 128 17.25 9.28 8.48
N GLU A 129 17.93 8.70 9.47
CA GLU A 129 18.82 9.43 10.37
C GLU A 129 20.03 10.01 9.62
N ALA A 130 20.55 9.31 8.61
CA ALA A 130 21.63 9.83 7.77
C ALA A 130 21.18 11.00 6.87
N LEU A 131 19.97 10.93 6.31
CA LEU A 131 19.43 11.97 5.42
C LEU A 131 18.81 13.16 6.17
N ALA A 132 18.33 12.94 7.39
CA ALA A 132 17.71 13.96 8.24
C ALA A 132 18.11 13.75 9.71
N PRO A 133 19.35 14.12 10.10
CA PRO A 133 19.85 13.93 11.47
C PRO A 133 18.88 14.46 12.53
N GLY A 134 18.68 13.68 13.60
CA GLY A 134 17.73 13.94 14.67
C GLY A 134 16.30 13.48 14.39
N VAL A 135 16.02 12.76 13.30
CA VAL A 135 14.66 12.25 13.01
C VAL A 135 14.21 11.23 14.03
N LEU A 136 15.09 10.32 14.43
CA LEU A 136 14.76 9.36 15.47
C LEU A 136 14.58 10.07 16.82
N ALA A 137 15.44 11.04 17.16
CA ALA A 137 15.32 11.80 18.40
C ALA A 137 13.96 12.54 18.50
N ARG A 138 13.54 13.27 17.45
CA ARG A 138 12.27 14.03 17.49
C ARG A 138 11.03 13.15 17.43
N THR A 139 11.08 12.02 16.71
CA THR A 139 9.90 11.15 16.50
C THR A 139 9.75 10.10 17.60
N PHE A 140 10.85 9.47 18.04
CA PHE A 140 10.83 8.44 19.08
C PHE A 140 10.99 9.03 20.48
N GLN A 141 11.52 10.26 20.61
CA GLN A 141 11.68 10.95 21.90
C GLN A 141 12.50 10.07 22.87
N ASP A 142 12.01 9.84 24.08
CA ASP A 142 12.69 9.01 25.10
C ASP A 142 12.92 7.55 24.66
N LEU A 143 12.22 7.09 23.62
CA LEU A 143 12.42 5.75 23.04
C LEU A 143 13.57 5.70 22.02
N ALA A 144 14.09 6.85 21.56
CA ALA A 144 15.15 6.87 20.56
C ALA A 144 16.43 6.14 21.03
N PRO A 145 16.94 6.36 22.26
CA PRO A 145 18.10 5.62 22.76
C PRO A 145 17.83 4.12 22.88
N VAL A 146 16.60 3.73 23.26
CA VAL A 146 16.20 2.32 23.35
C VAL A 146 16.22 1.68 21.97
N TRP A 147 15.64 2.32 20.96
CA TRP A 147 15.62 1.82 19.59
C TRP A 147 17.03 1.67 19.02
N LEU A 148 17.89 2.68 19.19
CA LEU A 148 19.28 2.62 18.75
C LEU A 148 20.05 1.49 19.45
N GLY A 149 19.83 1.32 20.76
CA GLY A 149 20.39 0.21 21.52
C GLY A 149 19.93 -1.16 21.02
N VAL A 150 18.66 -1.29 20.61
CA VAL A 150 18.14 -2.50 19.97
C VAL A 150 18.82 -2.74 18.63
N CYS A 151 18.87 -1.74 17.74
CA CYS A 151 19.48 -1.89 16.42
C CYS A 151 20.97 -2.27 16.46
N ALA A 152 21.68 -1.95 17.54
CA ALA A 152 23.08 -2.32 17.74
C ALA A 152 23.30 -3.78 18.17
N LYS A 153 22.24 -4.49 18.59
CA LYS A 153 22.33 -5.88 19.07
C LYS A 153 22.34 -6.90 17.93
N PRO A 154 22.82 -8.14 18.15
CA PRO A 154 22.60 -9.24 17.21
C PRO A 154 21.11 -9.46 16.91
N LEU A 155 20.77 -9.86 15.68
CA LEU A 155 19.38 -10.01 15.23
C LEU A 155 18.51 -10.86 16.18
N LYS A 156 19.07 -11.94 16.74
CA LYS A 156 18.37 -12.79 17.71
C LYS A 156 17.91 -12.01 18.95
N GLU A 157 18.74 -11.11 19.46
CA GLU A 157 18.38 -10.24 20.59
C GLU A 157 17.39 -9.15 20.18
N GLN A 158 17.47 -8.64 18.95
CA GLN A 158 16.47 -7.69 18.43
C GLN A 158 15.08 -8.32 18.36
N ILE A 159 15.00 -9.57 17.86
CA ILE A 159 13.75 -10.34 17.81
C ILE A 159 13.26 -10.65 19.23
N ALA A 160 14.14 -11.03 20.15
CA ALA A 160 13.76 -11.28 21.55
C ALA A 160 13.21 -10.01 22.24
N TRP A 161 13.82 -8.85 21.97
CA TRP A 161 13.28 -7.57 22.43
C TRP A 161 11.90 -7.28 21.84
N ALA A 162 11.74 -7.45 20.52
CA ALA A 162 10.45 -7.26 19.86
C ALA A 162 9.37 -8.18 20.44
N ASP A 163 9.70 -9.44 20.73
CA ASP A 163 8.79 -10.37 21.38
C ASP A 163 8.42 -9.93 22.80
N SER A 164 9.38 -9.37 23.56
CA SER A 164 9.16 -8.89 24.92
C SER A 164 8.19 -7.72 25.03
N ILE A 165 8.12 -6.86 24.00
CA ILE A 165 7.15 -5.76 23.92
C ILE A 165 5.85 -6.17 23.20
N SER A 166 5.81 -7.37 22.64
CA SER A 166 4.64 -7.89 21.92
C SER A 166 3.67 -8.61 22.87
N SER A 167 2.39 -8.28 22.77
CA SER A 167 1.36 -8.72 23.70
C SER A 167 0.06 -9.16 23.02
N GLY A 168 -0.80 -9.82 23.81
CA GLY A 168 -2.06 -10.39 23.33
C GLY A 168 -1.94 -11.82 22.84
N PRO A 169 -3.09 -12.49 22.56
CA PRO A 169 -3.13 -13.90 22.20
C PRO A 169 -2.39 -14.19 20.89
N THR A 170 -2.30 -13.20 19.99
CA THR A 170 -1.62 -13.29 18.70
C THR A 170 -0.28 -12.57 18.67
N LYS A 171 0.19 -11.96 19.79
CA LYS A 171 1.40 -11.12 19.85
C LYS A 171 1.41 -9.93 18.88
N GLU A 172 0.27 -9.53 18.33
CA GLU A 172 0.17 -8.42 17.36
C GLU A 172 0.30 -7.02 17.98
N ARG A 173 0.03 -6.89 19.29
CA ARG A 173 -0.04 -5.58 19.96
C ARG A 173 1.32 -5.16 20.49
N VAL A 174 1.64 -3.88 20.32
CA VAL A 174 2.81 -3.22 20.93
C VAL A 174 2.36 -2.08 21.86
N PRO A 175 3.20 -1.61 22.79
CA PRO A 175 2.82 -0.55 23.72
C PRO A 175 2.50 0.76 23.00
N ASP A 176 1.54 1.52 23.52
CA ASP A 176 1.09 2.81 22.97
C ASP A 176 2.22 3.80 22.63
N ALA A 177 3.27 3.83 23.46
CA ALA A 177 4.41 4.70 23.23
C ALA A 177 5.14 4.35 21.92
N TRP A 178 5.29 3.06 21.62
CA TRP A 178 5.88 2.58 20.36
C TRP A 178 4.93 2.80 19.19
N LEU A 179 3.62 2.56 19.34
CA LEU A 179 2.63 2.89 18.31
C LEU A 179 2.73 4.36 17.89
N LYS A 180 2.76 5.28 18.86
CA LYS A 180 2.85 6.72 18.62
C LYS A 180 4.20 7.11 18.01
N ALA A 181 5.30 6.52 18.46
CA ALA A 181 6.64 6.78 17.92
C ALA A 181 6.76 6.38 16.43
N PHE A 182 6.35 5.15 16.09
CA PHE A 182 6.34 4.68 14.70
C PHE A 182 5.31 5.41 13.83
N ALA A 183 4.18 5.83 14.40
CA ALA A 183 3.21 6.66 13.69
C ALA A 183 3.80 8.03 13.31
N ARG A 184 4.45 8.72 14.26
CA ARG A 184 5.13 10.01 13.98
C ARG A 184 6.25 9.85 12.97
N LEU A 185 7.09 8.81 13.13
CA LEU A 185 8.15 8.52 12.18
C LEU A 185 7.58 8.24 10.79
N GLY A 186 6.53 7.44 10.68
CA GLY A 186 5.86 7.15 9.42
C GLY A 186 5.23 8.38 8.74
N ASP A 187 4.95 9.44 9.50
CA ASP A 187 4.37 10.67 8.95
C ASP A 187 5.43 11.62 8.34
N GLU A 188 6.69 11.47 8.73
CA GLU A 188 7.81 12.25 8.20
C GLU A 188 7.94 12.08 6.67
N PRO A 189 8.02 13.18 5.89
CA PRO A 189 8.14 13.12 4.44
C PRO A 189 9.33 12.26 3.96
N ILE A 190 10.47 12.36 4.66
CA ILE A 190 11.66 11.58 4.32
C ILE A 190 11.45 10.07 4.52
N ILE A 191 10.69 9.68 5.55
CA ILE A 191 10.38 8.27 5.83
C ILE A 191 9.42 7.72 4.77
N LYS A 192 8.38 8.47 4.41
CA LYS A 192 7.48 8.09 3.31
C LYS A 192 8.26 7.87 2.02
N ARG A 193 9.18 8.78 1.68
CA ARG A 193 10.03 8.66 0.50
C ARG A 193 10.91 7.41 0.53
N ILE A 194 11.60 7.13 1.64
CA ILE A 194 12.46 5.95 1.78
C ILE A 194 11.64 4.66 1.65
N GLN A 195 10.49 4.58 2.33
CA GLN A 195 9.61 3.40 2.25
C GLN A 195 9.11 3.17 0.82
N MET A 196 8.67 4.22 0.12
CA MET A 196 8.26 4.13 -1.29
C MET A 196 9.42 3.71 -2.18
N GLN A 197 10.61 4.30 -2.03
CA GLN A 197 11.77 3.94 -2.84
C GLN A 197 12.14 2.45 -2.66
N ARG A 198 12.12 1.95 -1.42
CA ARG A 198 12.38 0.53 -1.14
C ARG A 198 11.32 -0.38 -1.74
N ALA A 199 10.04 -0.02 -1.60
CA ALA A 199 8.94 -0.77 -2.20
C ALA A 199 9.04 -0.78 -3.74
N PHE A 200 9.49 0.32 -4.35
CA PHE A 200 9.74 0.42 -5.78
C PHE A 200 10.88 -0.50 -6.21
N ASP A 201 12.07 -0.34 -5.62
CA ASP A 201 13.28 -1.04 -6.04
C ASP A 201 13.19 -2.55 -5.80
N LYS A 202 12.72 -2.96 -4.61
CA LYS A 202 12.72 -4.36 -4.22
C LYS A 202 11.54 -5.17 -4.76
N TYR A 203 10.42 -4.51 -5.07
CA TYR A 203 9.18 -5.22 -5.43
C TYR A 203 8.60 -4.76 -6.76
N PHE A 204 8.49 -3.46 -7.02
CA PHE A 204 7.86 -2.98 -8.26
C PHE A 204 8.72 -3.24 -9.51
N VAL A 205 10.03 -2.99 -9.45
CA VAL A 205 10.95 -3.28 -10.56
C VAL A 205 10.94 -4.77 -10.97
N PRO A 206 11.14 -5.75 -10.05
CA PRO A 206 11.05 -7.16 -10.42
C PRO A 206 9.63 -7.62 -10.78
N ALA A 207 8.60 -6.98 -10.23
CA ALA A 207 7.21 -7.22 -10.63
C ALA A 207 6.95 -6.79 -12.08
N ALA A 208 7.41 -5.61 -12.50
CA ALA A 208 7.29 -5.14 -13.87
C ALA A 208 8.02 -6.07 -14.85
N ALA A 209 9.21 -6.56 -14.48
CA ALA A 209 9.91 -7.57 -15.27
C ALA A 209 9.12 -8.89 -15.38
N SER A 210 8.48 -9.32 -14.29
CA SER A 210 7.62 -10.51 -14.28
C SER A 210 6.35 -10.32 -15.11
N ALA A 211 5.72 -9.15 -15.02
CA ALA A 211 4.53 -8.79 -15.78
C ALA A 211 4.80 -8.89 -17.29
N ARG A 212 5.91 -8.29 -17.76
CA ARG A 212 6.35 -8.41 -19.17
C ARG A 212 6.53 -9.85 -19.61
N ARG A 213 7.24 -10.67 -18.80
CA ARG A 213 7.48 -12.10 -19.09
C ARG A 213 6.20 -12.94 -19.12
N LEU A 214 5.19 -12.53 -18.37
CA LEU A 214 3.91 -13.22 -18.30
C LEU A 214 2.91 -12.74 -19.36
N GLY A 215 3.19 -11.66 -20.09
CA GLY A 215 2.25 -11.04 -21.02
C GLY A 215 1.15 -10.25 -20.31
N LEU A 216 1.49 -9.62 -19.18
CA LEU A 216 0.60 -8.74 -18.41
C LEU A 216 0.97 -7.29 -18.73
N THR A 217 0.23 -6.65 -19.62
CA THR A 217 0.53 -5.30 -20.12
C THR A 217 -0.49 -4.26 -19.70
N SER A 218 -1.64 -4.67 -19.15
CA SER A 218 -2.60 -3.74 -18.55
C SER A 218 -2.16 -3.26 -17.15
N GLU A 219 -2.76 -2.17 -16.68
CA GLU A 219 -2.56 -1.70 -15.31
C GLU A 219 -3.00 -2.73 -14.26
N LEU A 220 -4.10 -3.47 -14.48
CA LEU A 220 -4.51 -4.58 -13.61
C LEU A 220 -3.50 -5.73 -13.62
N GLY A 221 -2.84 -5.96 -14.76
CA GLY A 221 -1.75 -6.92 -14.92
C GLY A 221 -0.53 -6.55 -14.09
N VAL A 222 -0.11 -5.28 -14.18
CA VAL A 222 0.99 -4.74 -13.37
C VAL A 222 0.64 -4.74 -11.88
N ALA A 223 -0.60 -4.38 -11.51
CA ALA A 223 -1.07 -4.42 -10.13
C ALA A 223 -1.05 -5.85 -9.57
N LEU A 224 -1.53 -6.83 -10.34
CA LEU A 224 -1.46 -8.24 -9.95
C LEU A 224 -0.01 -8.67 -9.74
N ALA A 225 0.88 -8.33 -10.66
CA ALA A 225 2.28 -8.70 -10.54
C ALA A 225 2.95 -8.08 -9.31
N PHE A 226 2.70 -6.79 -9.05
CA PHE A 226 3.24 -6.11 -7.88
C PHE A 226 2.74 -6.75 -6.58
N ASP A 227 1.44 -7.00 -6.48
CA ASP A 227 0.84 -7.59 -5.30
C ASP A 227 1.30 -9.03 -5.05
N VAL A 228 1.61 -9.81 -6.11
CA VAL A 228 2.23 -11.14 -6.01
C VAL A 228 3.68 -11.05 -5.52
N HIS A 229 4.44 -10.04 -5.96
CA HIS A 229 5.80 -9.80 -5.46
C HIS A 229 5.82 -9.46 -3.98
N VAL A 230 4.94 -8.55 -3.54
CA VAL A 230 4.84 -8.16 -2.13
C VAL A 230 4.35 -9.30 -1.25
N GLN A 231 3.22 -9.94 -1.58
CA GLN A 231 2.60 -10.93 -0.68
C GLN A 231 3.23 -12.32 -0.78
N ASN A 232 3.73 -12.74 -1.94
CA ASN A 232 4.12 -14.13 -2.21
C ASN A 232 5.60 -14.31 -2.59
N GLY A 233 6.38 -13.22 -2.62
CA GLY A 233 7.77 -13.23 -3.07
C GLY A 233 7.90 -13.55 -4.55
N GLY A 234 6.91 -13.12 -5.36
CA GLY A 234 6.92 -13.25 -6.81
C GLY A 234 6.31 -14.55 -7.33
N PHE A 235 6.15 -14.61 -8.66
CA PHE A 235 5.59 -15.78 -9.34
C PHE A 235 6.53 -16.98 -9.27
N LYS A 236 5.97 -18.16 -9.00
CA LYS A 236 6.72 -19.43 -8.98
C LYS A 236 6.89 -20.00 -10.40
N PRO A 237 7.85 -20.90 -10.65
CA PRO A 237 8.09 -21.48 -11.98
C PRO A 237 6.83 -22.04 -12.66
N LYS A 238 5.93 -22.67 -11.88
CA LYS A 238 4.65 -23.19 -12.36
C LYS A 238 3.76 -22.13 -13.02
N ALA A 239 3.76 -20.89 -12.52
CA ALA A 239 2.99 -19.80 -13.11
C ALA A 239 3.56 -19.36 -14.46
N PHE A 240 4.88 -19.35 -14.62
CA PHE A 240 5.52 -19.07 -15.91
C PHE A 240 5.28 -20.18 -16.92
N ALA A 241 5.35 -21.45 -16.49
CA ALA A 241 5.05 -22.60 -17.34
C ALA A 241 3.58 -22.58 -17.81
N LEU A 242 2.64 -22.25 -16.91
CA LEU A 242 1.23 -22.02 -17.24
C LEU A 242 1.09 -20.93 -18.31
N ALA A 243 1.70 -19.76 -18.11
CA ALA A 243 1.61 -18.64 -19.07
C ALA A 243 2.20 -18.97 -20.44
N ALA A 244 3.27 -19.78 -20.50
CA ALA A 244 3.90 -20.22 -21.73
C ALA A 244 3.06 -21.23 -22.53
N GLY A 245 2.17 -21.97 -21.85
CA GLY A 245 1.25 -22.90 -22.49
C GLY A 245 -0.06 -22.29 -22.98
N LEU A 246 -0.30 -20.99 -22.73
CA LEU A 246 -1.51 -20.31 -23.19
C LEU A 246 -1.44 -19.98 -24.68
N GLN A 247 -2.58 -20.04 -25.36
CA GLN A 247 -2.70 -19.59 -26.75
C GLN A 247 -2.35 -18.09 -26.86
N ALA A 248 -1.73 -17.69 -27.98
CA ALA A 248 -1.25 -16.33 -28.17
C ALA A 248 -2.36 -15.26 -28.09
N ASP A 249 -3.58 -15.62 -28.49
CA ASP A 249 -4.78 -14.79 -28.49
C ASP A 249 -5.57 -14.86 -27.16
N THR A 250 -5.08 -15.59 -26.15
CA THR A 250 -5.72 -15.64 -24.83
C THR A 250 -5.84 -14.22 -24.26
N PRO A 251 -7.07 -13.72 -23.99
CA PRO A 251 -7.28 -12.39 -23.44
C PRO A 251 -6.53 -12.19 -22.11
N GLU A 252 -5.94 -11.00 -21.91
CA GLU A 252 -5.16 -10.73 -20.70
C GLU A 252 -6.00 -10.94 -19.43
N ALA A 253 -7.27 -10.55 -19.42
CA ALA A 253 -8.17 -10.78 -18.28
C ALA A 253 -8.26 -12.28 -17.90
N GLN A 254 -8.37 -13.17 -18.87
CA GLN A 254 -8.37 -14.62 -18.63
C GLN A 254 -7.00 -15.10 -18.12
N ARG A 255 -5.92 -14.63 -18.74
CA ARG A 255 -4.54 -14.92 -18.33
C ARG A 255 -4.27 -14.49 -16.88
N ARG A 256 -4.69 -13.29 -16.47
CA ARG A 256 -4.59 -12.81 -15.09
C ARG A 256 -5.34 -13.71 -14.12
N LEU A 257 -6.56 -14.13 -14.47
CA LEU A 257 -7.35 -15.01 -13.62
C LEU A 257 -6.69 -16.38 -13.42
N LEU A 258 -6.14 -16.96 -14.48
CA LEU A 258 -5.39 -18.23 -14.40
C LEU A 258 -4.13 -18.09 -13.54
N LEU A 259 -3.37 -16.99 -13.71
CA LEU A 259 -2.18 -16.71 -12.91
C LEU A 259 -2.50 -16.43 -11.44
N ALA A 260 -3.57 -15.68 -11.16
CA ALA A 260 -4.07 -15.44 -9.80
C ALA A 260 -4.38 -16.74 -9.06
N ASN A 261 -5.07 -17.67 -9.73
CA ASN A 261 -5.35 -18.99 -9.17
C ASN A 261 -4.08 -19.82 -8.98
N ALA A 262 -3.14 -19.80 -9.94
CA ALA A 262 -1.87 -20.51 -9.81
C ALA A 262 -1.01 -20.01 -8.63
N VAL A 263 -1.03 -18.71 -8.35
CA VAL A 263 -0.39 -18.14 -7.16
C VAL A 263 -1.07 -18.65 -5.89
N ALA A 264 -2.40 -18.61 -5.84
CA ALA A 264 -3.16 -19.11 -4.70
C ALA A 264 -2.90 -20.60 -4.44
N ASP A 265 -2.89 -21.42 -5.49
CA ASP A 265 -2.64 -22.87 -5.42
C ASP A 265 -1.23 -23.23 -4.94
N SER A 266 -0.31 -22.26 -4.96
CA SER A 266 1.05 -22.42 -4.45
C SER A 266 1.20 -21.95 -2.99
N ALA A 267 0.16 -21.35 -2.41
CA ALA A 267 0.17 -20.92 -1.01
C ALA A 267 -0.08 -22.11 -0.07
N LEU A 268 0.27 -21.94 1.21
CA LEU A 268 -0.04 -22.93 2.24
C LEU A 268 -1.57 -23.14 2.33
N PRO A 269 -2.07 -24.37 2.57
CA PRO A 269 -3.50 -24.67 2.54
C PRO A 269 -4.36 -23.72 3.39
N ARG A 270 -3.90 -23.35 4.59
CA ARG A 270 -4.60 -22.42 5.48
C ARG A 270 -4.76 -20.99 4.91
N TRP A 271 -3.92 -20.59 3.96
CA TRP A 271 -3.90 -19.25 3.35
C TRP A 271 -4.42 -19.25 1.91
N GLN A 272 -4.57 -20.41 1.28
CA GLN A 272 -4.90 -20.56 -0.14
C GLN A 272 -6.13 -19.76 -0.54
N GLU A 273 -7.23 -19.86 0.22
CA GLU A 273 -8.47 -19.16 -0.13
C GLU A 273 -8.39 -17.64 0.10
N ASN A 274 -7.67 -17.20 1.14
CA ASN A 274 -7.42 -15.77 1.36
C ASN A 274 -6.59 -15.17 0.20
N VAL A 275 -5.52 -15.86 -0.20
CA VAL A 275 -4.70 -15.47 -1.35
C VAL A 275 -5.54 -15.48 -2.63
N ARG A 276 -6.36 -16.52 -2.86
CA ARG A 276 -7.22 -16.61 -4.04
C ARG A 276 -8.13 -15.39 -4.16
N ARG A 277 -8.91 -15.09 -3.12
CA ARG A 277 -9.84 -13.95 -3.11
C ARG A 277 -9.14 -12.63 -3.41
N ARG A 278 -7.97 -12.38 -2.81
CA ARG A 278 -7.17 -11.18 -3.08
C ARG A 278 -6.69 -11.13 -4.54
N LYS A 279 -6.06 -12.20 -5.04
CA LYS A 279 -5.50 -12.19 -6.40
C LYS A 279 -6.59 -12.16 -7.48
N THR A 280 -7.71 -12.85 -7.30
CA THR A 280 -8.81 -12.81 -8.27
C THR A 280 -9.51 -11.45 -8.26
N THR A 281 -9.65 -10.79 -7.10
CA THR A 281 -10.13 -9.40 -7.02
C THR A 281 -9.27 -8.46 -7.86
N ILE A 282 -7.95 -8.59 -7.79
CA ILE A 282 -7.04 -7.77 -8.62
C ILE A 282 -7.15 -8.15 -10.09
N ALA A 283 -7.13 -9.44 -10.40
CA ALA A 283 -7.21 -9.94 -11.77
C ALA A 283 -8.48 -9.49 -12.50
N GLN A 284 -9.61 -9.41 -11.78
CA GLN A 284 -10.92 -9.01 -12.31
C GLN A 284 -11.19 -7.50 -12.20
N GLY A 285 -10.40 -6.75 -11.43
CA GLY A 285 -10.65 -5.33 -11.16
C GLY A 285 -11.77 -5.07 -10.15
N THR A 286 -12.43 -6.11 -9.64
CA THR A 286 -13.49 -6.02 -8.63
C THR A 286 -13.62 -7.35 -7.87
N GLY A 287 -14.04 -7.31 -6.61
CA GLY A 287 -14.25 -8.52 -5.83
C GLY A 287 -14.24 -8.30 -4.31
N LEU A 288 -14.45 -9.38 -3.57
CA LEU A 288 -14.42 -9.40 -2.11
C LEU A 288 -13.04 -9.90 -1.64
N ALA A 289 -12.34 -9.09 -0.86
CA ALA A 289 -11.08 -9.46 -0.22
C ALA A 289 -10.99 -8.85 1.18
N ASN A 290 -10.44 -9.59 2.15
CA ASN A 290 -10.31 -9.16 3.55
C ASN A 290 -11.60 -8.58 4.15
N GLY A 291 -12.76 -9.15 3.80
CA GLY A 291 -14.07 -8.73 4.31
C GLY A 291 -14.64 -7.44 3.70
N ALA A 292 -14.01 -6.86 2.68
CA ALA A 292 -14.47 -5.65 2.00
C ALA A 292 -14.57 -5.83 0.47
N ASN A 293 -15.55 -5.15 -0.13
CA ASN A 293 -15.69 -5.07 -1.59
C ASN A 293 -14.72 -4.03 -2.15
N TYR A 294 -13.96 -4.42 -3.17
CA TYR A 294 -13.04 -3.56 -3.89
C TYR A 294 -13.54 -3.35 -5.31
N THR A 295 -13.40 -2.11 -5.80
CA THR A 295 -13.58 -1.74 -7.20
C THR A 295 -12.33 -0.96 -7.60
N LEU A 296 -11.42 -1.60 -8.34
CA LEU A 296 -10.07 -1.10 -8.59
C LEU A 296 -10.07 0.14 -9.50
N ALA A 297 -11.13 0.37 -10.26
CA ALA A 297 -11.34 1.62 -10.97
C ALA A 297 -11.41 2.84 -10.03
N SER A 298 -11.89 2.68 -8.78
CA SER A 298 -11.83 3.74 -7.74
C SER A 298 -10.41 4.01 -7.24
N TRP A 299 -9.45 3.14 -7.58
CA TRP A 299 -8.02 3.25 -7.31
C TRP A 299 -7.24 3.65 -8.56
N GLY A 300 -7.96 3.91 -9.65
CA GLY A 300 -7.44 4.32 -10.93
C GLY A 300 -6.90 3.16 -11.74
N LEU A 301 -7.03 1.91 -11.29
CA LEU A 301 -6.51 0.72 -11.94
C LEU A 301 -7.60 0.07 -12.79
N ALA A 302 -7.38 -0.01 -14.11
CA ALA A 302 -8.39 -0.49 -15.07
C ALA A 302 -7.80 -1.41 -16.15
N GLU A 303 -8.68 -1.98 -16.97
CA GLU A 303 -8.33 -2.75 -18.18
C GLU A 303 -7.82 -1.83 -19.30
N VAL A 304 -6.73 -1.11 -19.03
CA VAL A 304 -6.08 -0.21 -19.99
C VAL A 304 -4.58 -0.50 -20.01
N PRO A 305 -3.88 -0.25 -21.13
CA PRO A 305 -2.43 -0.44 -21.20
C PRO A 305 -1.71 0.30 -20.07
N ALA A 306 -0.78 -0.37 -19.42
CA ALA A 306 0.20 0.25 -18.54
C ALA A 306 1.23 0.98 -19.42
N ALA A 307 1.17 2.31 -19.40
CA ALA A 307 2.14 3.18 -20.07
C ALA A 307 3.52 3.08 -19.40
#